data_AF-A0A812NKJ6-F1
#
_entry.id   AF-A0A812NKJ6-F1
#
_cell.length_a   1.000
_cell.length_b   1.000
_cell.length_c   1.000
_cell.angle_alpha   90.00
_cell.angle_beta   90.00
_cell.angle_gamma   90.00
#
_symmetry.space_group_name_H-M   'P 1'
#
loop_
_entity.id
_entity.type
_entity.pdbx_description
1 polymer ?
#
loop_
_entity_poly.entity_id
_entity_poly.type
_entity_poly.pdbx_seq_one_letter_code
_entity_poly.pdbx_strand_id
1 'polypeptide(L)'
;MWTCDWDASFLTTHLLKIIIEEQMGFHAETNGPGPGTLSSFYALLGCKAPGNSSDRACGQPLTYNHISLEAWSETYQNEWKLIQSQYVSMAPVDVGSMGYDGTSSVFIRKTVKNHAYYQDGIVLDFYRGWNMSWSEPSRYFAELASINRSLIVPCAETRSTMTAANENYLRITGDDAGVERLPDGSLAAICPDDYFWLSPTCRQDSTRCVPYVTGGSGWGMDDLMQKVTSYDMPVAIAVARSWSTLPRDVNVFFYWWVPDTTFLDLDPVEIVFPPYDFRAYTSGDKRTVAASTAVTKLVSQDLVTLAPSVEDLVRNLRLGRNDVMNMLKDMQDSGDSYETVACHLVNDVQT
;
A
#
# COMPACT_ATOMS: atom_id res chain seq x y z
N MET A 1 -3.39 -15.84 -17.48
CA MET A 1 -3.08 -14.50 -16.93
C MET A 1 -3.02 -14.64 -15.42
N TRP A 2 -1.95 -14.19 -14.78
CA TRP A 2 -1.82 -14.28 -13.32
C TRP A 2 -2.47 -13.07 -12.65
N THR A 3 -3.24 -13.31 -11.59
CA THR A 3 -3.90 -12.29 -10.78
C THR A 3 -3.27 -12.21 -9.40
N CYS A 4 -3.02 -10.98 -8.94
CA CYS A 4 -2.64 -10.73 -7.56
C CYS A 4 -3.88 -10.65 -6.66
N ASP A 5 -3.68 -10.80 -5.36
CA ASP A 5 -4.73 -10.89 -4.34
C ASP A 5 -5.37 -9.55 -3.92
N TRP A 6 -5.39 -8.55 -4.82
CA TRP A 6 -6.10 -7.28 -4.62
C TRP A 6 -7.02 -6.94 -5.79
N ASP A 7 -8.12 -6.24 -5.49
CA ASP A 7 -9.23 -6.03 -6.41
C ASP A 7 -8.85 -5.32 -7.70
N ALA A 8 -7.93 -4.36 -7.64
CA ALA A 8 -7.49 -3.66 -8.83
C ALA A 8 -6.81 -4.62 -9.82
N SER A 9 -6.06 -5.63 -9.33
CA SER A 9 -5.47 -6.67 -10.17
C SER A 9 -6.53 -7.53 -10.84
N PHE A 10 -7.59 -7.90 -10.11
CA PHE A 10 -8.70 -8.65 -10.68
C PHE A 10 -9.44 -7.86 -11.76
N LEU A 11 -9.84 -6.62 -11.49
CA LEU A 11 -10.58 -5.78 -12.45
C LEU A 11 -9.78 -5.55 -13.73
N THR A 12 -8.52 -5.11 -13.61
CA THR A 12 -7.67 -4.83 -14.77
C THR A 12 -7.37 -6.09 -15.58
N THR A 13 -7.20 -7.24 -14.93
CA THR A 13 -7.01 -8.53 -15.62
C THR A 13 -8.26 -8.95 -16.38
N HIS A 14 -9.45 -8.84 -15.78
CA HIS A 14 -10.71 -9.18 -16.47
C HIS A 14 -11.00 -8.24 -17.63
N LEU A 15 -10.72 -6.94 -17.46
CA LEU A 15 -10.80 -5.95 -18.55
C LEU A 15 -9.95 -6.38 -19.75
N LEU A 16 -8.68 -6.73 -19.51
CA LEU A 16 -7.80 -7.17 -20.58
C LEU A 16 -8.24 -8.53 -21.17
N LYS A 17 -8.71 -9.47 -20.34
CA LYS A 17 -9.27 -10.75 -20.81
C LYS A 17 -10.40 -10.54 -21.80
N ILE A 18 -11.38 -9.68 -21.48
CA ILE A 18 -12.51 -9.37 -22.36
C ILE A 18 -12.01 -8.84 -23.71
N ILE A 19 -11.05 -7.91 -23.72
CA ILE A 19 -10.50 -7.36 -24.96
C ILE A 19 -9.78 -8.46 -25.78
N ILE A 20 -8.98 -9.30 -25.13
CA ILE A 20 -8.26 -10.40 -25.78
C ILE A 20 -9.24 -11.41 -26.39
N GLU A 21 -10.31 -11.76 -25.68
CA GLU A 21 -11.29 -12.75 -26.12
C GLU A 21 -12.22 -12.20 -27.20
N GLU A 22 -12.86 -11.07 -26.95
CA GLU A 22 -13.93 -10.54 -27.81
C GLU A 22 -13.40 -9.77 -29.01
N GLN A 23 -12.31 -9.01 -28.85
CA GLN A 23 -11.79 -8.13 -29.91
C GLN A 23 -10.65 -8.78 -30.70
N MET A 24 -9.85 -9.64 -30.06
CA MET A 24 -8.70 -10.28 -30.71
C MET A 24 -8.93 -11.74 -31.08
N GLY A 25 -9.97 -12.39 -30.53
CA GLY A 25 -10.32 -13.78 -30.84
C GLY A 25 -9.38 -14.83 -30.24
N PHE A 26 -8.62 -14.49 -29.19
CA PHE A 26 -7.79 -15.45 -28.45
C PHE A 26 -8.56 -15.97 -27.24
N HIS A 27 -8.35 -17.24 -26.88
CA HIS A 27 -8.83 -17.76 -25.58
C HIS A 27 -7.91 -17.27 -24.46
N ALA A 28 -8.46 -16.73 -23.36
CA ALA A 28 -7.67 -16.25 -22.23
C ALA A 28 -8.24 -16.72 -20.89
N GLU A 29 -7.38 -17.32 -20.06
CA GLU A 29 -7.76 -17.78 -18.72
C GLU A 29 -7.07 -16.96 -17.64
N THR A 30 -7.74 -16.76 -16.51
CA THR A 30 -7.16 -16.18 -15.29
C THR A 30 -6.76 -17.26 -14.30
N ASN A 31 -5.56 -17.15 -13.75
CA ASN A 31 -5.01 -18.00 -12.70
C ASN A 31 -4.66 -17.15 -11.47
N GLY A 32 -4.63 -17.77 -10.30
CA GLY A 32 -4.38 -17.11 -9.01
C GLY A 32 -5.55 -17.33 -8.03
N PRO A 33 -5.73 -16.44 -7.02
CA PRO A 33 -4.87 -15.29 -6.72
C PRO A 33 -3.52 -15.69 -6.11
N GLY A 34 -2.54 -14.81 -6.27
CA GLY A 34 -1.22 -14.89 -5.65
C GLY A 34 -0.93 -13.74 -4.69
N PRO A 35 -0.20 -13.98 -3.57
CA PRO A 35 0.17 -12.92 -2.65
C PRO A 35 1.27 -12.04 -3.25
N GLY A 36 1.00 -10.75 -3.41
CA GLY A 36 2.01 -9.78 -3.80
C GLY A 36 2.48 -9.89 -5.27
N THR A 37 3.16 -8.84 -5.72
CA THR A 37 3.79 -8.79 -7.06
C THR A 37 4.87 -9.86 -7.25
N LEU A 38 5.51 -10.28 -6.15
CA LEU A 38 6.56 -11.30 -6.20
C LEU A 38 6.03 -12.62 -6.76
N SER A 39 4.81 -13.03 -6.41
CA SER A 39 4.20 -14.23 -7.00
C SER A 39 3.99 -14.10 -8.51
N SER A 40 3.69 -12.92 -9.02
CA SER A 40 3.59 -12.69 -10.47
C SER A 40 4.91 -12.92 -11.19
N PHE A 41 6.05 -12.49 -10.60
CA PHE A 41 7.36 -12.73 -11.20
C PHE A 41 7.60 -14.23 -11.41
N TYR A 42 7.32 -15.04 -10.39
CA TYR A 42 7.51 -16.49 -10.47
C TYR A 42 6.44 -17.19 -11.32
N ALA A 43 5.21 -16.67 -11.35
CA ALA A 43 4.16 -17.22 -12.21
C ALA A 43 4.51 -17.06 -13.70
N LEU A 44 5.01 -15.88 -14.08
CA LEU A 44 5.45 -15.57 -15.45
C LEU A 44 6.77 -16.25 -15.84
N LEU A 45 7.59 -16.60 -14.84
CA LEU A 45 8.78 -17.42 -15.02
C LEU A 45 8.46 -18.90 -15.32
N GLY A 46 7.21 -19.34 -15.13
CA GLY A 46 6.80 -20.73 -15.33
C GLY A 46 6.90 -21.62 -14.08
N CYS A 47 6.98 -21.03 -12.88
CA CYS A 47 6.98 -21.81 -11.64
C CYS A 47 5.60 -22.42 -11.38
N LYS A 48 5.55 -23.67 -10.91
CA LYS A 48 4.27 -24.37 -10.64
C LYS A 48 3.58 -23.91 -9.36
N ALA A 49 4.33 -23.43 -8.37
CA ALA A 49 3.83 -23.00 -7.08
C ALA A 49 4.29 -21.57 -6.75
N PRO A 50 3.96 -20.56 -7.59
CA PRO A 50 4.52 -19.21 -7.48
C PRO A 50 4.17 -18.49 -6.18
N GLY A 51 3.16 -18.94 -5.42
CA GLY A 51 2.81 -18.43 -4.09
C GLY A 51 3.57 -19.06 -2.92
N ASN A 52 4.26 -20.19 -3.12
CA ASN A 52 4.91 -20.92 -2.03
C ASN A 52 6.34 -20.41 -1.80
N SER A 53 6.54 -19.64 -0.73
CA SER A 53 7.85 -19.06 -0.40
C SER A 53 8.94 -20.08 -0.08
N SER A 54 8.58 -21.30 0.36
CA SER A 54 9.55 -22.35 0.71
C SER A 54 10.03 -23.14 -0.50
N ASP A 55 9.13 -23.38 -1.46
CA ASP A 55 9.46 -24.02 -2.74
C ASP A 55 8.48 -23.56 -3.81
N ARG A 56 8.98 -22.74 -4.74
CA ARG A 56 8.18 -22.23 -5.86
C ARG A 56 8.07 -23.22 -7.02
N ALA A 57 8.84 -24.31 -6.99
CA ALA A 57 8.91 -25.32 -8.05
C ALA A 57 9.23 -24.72 -9.44
N CYS A 58 10.31 -23.93 -9.49
CA CYS A 58 10.82 -23.27 -10.71
C CYS A 58 11.87 -24.14 -11.44
N GLY A 59 12.24 -23.76 -12.67
CA GLY A 59 13.37 -24.34 -13.41
C GLY A 59 12.99 -25.33 -14.51
N GLN A 60 11.69 -25.51 -14.78
CA GLN A 60 11.21 -26.16 -15.99
C GLN A 60 10.99 -25.10 -17.08
N PRO A 61 11.39 -25.33 -18.34
CA PRO A 61 11.18 -24.39 -19.45
C PRO A 61 9.75 -24.46 -19.98
N LEU A 62 8.78 -24.31 -19.08
CA LEU A 62 7.36 -24.32 -19.41
C LEU A 62 6.67 -23.15 -18.70
N THR A 63 6.16 -22.22 -19.51
CA THR A 63 5.39 -21.06 -19.05
C THR A 63 3.92 -21.45 -18.91
N TYR A 64 3.32 -21.18 -17.75
CA TYR A 64 1.89 -21.41 -17.50
C TYR A 64 1.08 -20.11 -17.50
N ASN A 65 1.74 -18.97 -17.28
CA ASN A 65 1.11 -17.67 -17.21
C ASN A 65 1.90 -16.69 -18.06
N HIS A 66 1.22 -15.92 -18.90
CA HIS A 66 1.88 -15.04 -19.87
C HIS A 66 1.75 -13.55 -19.57
N ILE A 67 0.78 -13.14 -18.76
CA ILE A 67 0.49 -11.73 -18.47
C ILE A 67 0.16 -11.60 -16.99
N SER A 68 0.71 -10.58 -16.33
CA SER A 68 0.29 -10.08 -15.02
C SER A 68 0.18 -8.56 -15.10
N LEU A 69 -0.97 -8.04 -14.72
CA LEU A 69 -1.19 -6.60 -14.58
C LEU A 69 -1.07 -6.18 -13.12
N GLU A 70 -1.13 -4.88 -12.87
CA GLU A 70 -1.15 -4.30 -11.53
C GLU A 70 0.12 -4.59 -10.69
N ALA A 71 1.29 -4.71 -11.32
CA ALA A 71 2.51 -5.07 -10.62
C ALA A 71 3.17 -3.87 -9.90
N TRP A 72 3.39 -3.99 -8.59
CA TRP A 72 4.13 -3.03 -7.76
C TRP A 72 5.64 -3.34 -7.77
N SER A 73 6.23 -3.40 -8.96
CA SER A 73 7.57 -3.96 -9.20
C SER A 73 8.73 -3.21 -8.52
N GLU A 74 8.57 -1.92 -8.25
CA GLU A 74 9.60 -1.10 -7.59
C GLU A 74 9.89 -1.54 -6.15
N THR A 75 8.93 -2.19 -5.49
CA THR A 75 9.10 -2.70 -4.12
C THR A 75 9.92 -3.99 -4.06
N TYR A 76 10.18 -4.65 -5.20
CA TYR A 76 10.82 -5.96 -5.32
C TYR A 76 12.07 -5.94 -6.24
N GLN A 77 12.79 -4.82 -6.30
CA GLN A 77 13.91 -4.64 -7.24
C GLN A 77 15.07 -5.63 -7.06
N ASN A 78 15.30 -6.11 -5.83
CA ASN A 78 16.36 -7.07 -5.56
C ASN A 78 16.00 -8.45 -6.14
N GLU A 79 14.78 -8.90 -5.88
CA GLU A 79 14.22 -10.15 -6.39
C GLU A 79 14.11 -10.10 -7.91
N TRP A 80 13.69 -8.96 -8.48
CA TRP A 80 13.66 -8.76 -9.92
C TRP A 80 15.05 -8.96 -10.53
N LYS A 81 16.09 -8.28 -10.03
CA LYS A 81 17.47 -8.44 -10.51
C LYS A 81 17.97 -9.87 -10.38
N LEU A 82 17.62 -10.55 -9.27
CA LEU A 82 17.96 -11.95 -9.07
C LEU A 82 17.35 -12.84 -10.16
N ILE A 83 16.04 -12.72 -10.41
CA ILE A 83 15.33 -13.49 -11.44
C ILE A 83 15.92 -13.21 -12.83
N GLN A 84 16.13 -11.94 -13.17
CA GLN A 84 16.71 -11.53 -14.45
C GLN A 84 18.10 -12.13 -14.68
N SER A 85 18.92 -12.25 -13.62
CA SER A 85 20.27 -12.82 -13.72
C SER A 85 20.31 -14.36 -13.72
N GLN A 86 19.43 -15.01 -12.95
CA GLN A 86 19.42 -16.47 -12.80
C GLN A 86 18.67 -17.18 -13.94
N TYR A 87 17.65 -16.55 -14.49
CA TYR A 87 16.74 -17.16 -15.46
C TYR A 87 16.66 -16.38 -16.77
N VAL A 88 17.80 -15.94 -17.30
CA VAL A 88 17.90 -15.02 -18.47
C VAL A 88 16.99 -15.39 -19.66
N SER A 89 16.79 -16.69 -19.94
CA SER A 89 15.99 -17.17 -21.07
C SER A 89 14.51 -17.41 -20.77
N MET A 90 14.08 -17.21 -19.53
CA MET A 90 12.68 -17.35 -19.10
C MET A 90 12.20 -16.16 -18.26
N ALA A 91 13.06 -15.16 -18.05
CA ALA A 91 12.80 -14.08 -17.12
C ALA A 91 11.62 -13.22 -17.62
N PRO A 92 10.66 -12.86 -16.75
CA PRO A 92 9.56 -12.00 -17.14
C PRO A 92 10.07 -10.67 -17.69
N VAL A 93 9.28 -10.05 -18.56
CA VAL A 93 9.59 -8.74 -19.16
C VAL A 93 8.63 -7.71 -18.59
N ASP A 94 9.16 -6.61 -18.06
CA ASP A 94 8.37 -5.42 -17.75
C ASP A 94 8.10 -4.66 -19.05
N VAL A 95 6.82 -4.57 -19.45
CA VAL A 95 6.39 -3.89 -20.69
C VAL A 95 5.89 -2.47 -20.43
N GLY A 96 6.19 -1.92 -19.25
CA GLY A 96 5.99 -0.53 -18.86
C GLY A 96 4.75 -0.30 -17.99
N SER A 97 4.51 0.97 -17.71
CA SER A 97 3.46 1.44 -16.79
C SER A 97 2.03 1.09 -17.25
N MET A 98 1.13 0.83 -16.31
CA MET A 98 -0.32 0.76 -16.53
C MET A 98 -0.95 2.10 -16.90
N GLY A 99 -0.24 3.23 -16.75
CA GLY A 99 -0.76 4.58 -17.00
C GLY A 99 -1.08 5.39 -15.74
N TYR A 100 -0.89 4.80 -14.55
CA TYR A 100 -1.02 5.46 -13.26
C TYR A 100 0.02 4.94 -12.26
N ASP A 101 0.15 5.69 -11.18
CA ASP A 101 0.93 5.29 -10.02
C ASP A 101 0.01 4.86 -8.87
N GLY A 102 0.46 3.86 -8.14
CA GLY A 102 -0.04 3.53 -6.82
C GLY A 102 0.62 4.42 -5.78
N THR A 103 -0.13 4.77 -4.73
CA THR A 103 0.42 5.53 -3.61
C THR A 103 0.16 4.78 -2.32
N SER A 104 1.13 4.82 -1.41
CA SER A 104 0.98 4.40 -0.01
C SER A 104 1.17 5.62 0.87
N SER A 105 0.21 5.90 1.74
CA SER A 105 0.19 7.13 2.53
C SER A 105 -0.59 6.93 3.83
N VAL A 106 -0.94 8.03 4.48
CA VAL A 106 -1.81 8.05 5.65
C VAL A 106 -3.09 8.80 5.34
N PHE A 107 -4.21 8.27 5.81
CA PHE A 107 -5.55 8.67 5.43
C PHE A 107 -6.42 8.92 6.66
N ILE A 108 -7.40 9.80 6.48
CA ILE A 108 -8.50 10.03 7.42
C ILE A 108 -9.83 9.81 6.72
N ARG A 109 -10.88 9.51 7.48
CA ARG A 109 -12.24 9.47 6.93
C ARG A 109 -12.66 10.88 6.46
N LYS A 110 -13.33 10.99 5.32
CA LYS A 110 -13.88 12.28 4.84
C LYS A 110 -14.85 12.91 5.84
N THR A 111 -15.60 12.10 6.59
CA THR A 111 -16.51 12.58 7.64
C THR A 111 -15.75 13.31 8.76
N VAL A 112 -14.62 12.76 9.21
CA VAL A 112 -13.73 13.39 10.20
C VAL A 112 -13.16 14.69 9.67
N LYS A 113 -12.65 14.68 8.44
CA LYS A 113 -12.12 15.88 7.77
C LYS A 113 -13.15 17.00 7.70
N ASN A 114 -14.36 16.68 7.20
CA ASN A 114 -15.42 17.66 7.04
C ASN A 114 -15.88 18.19 8.39
N HIS A 115 -15.99 17.33 9.41
CA HIS A 115 -16.36 17.73 10.75
C HIS A 115 -15.38 18.77 11.32
N ALA A 116 -14.08 18.50 11.23
CA ALA A 116 -13.04 19.40 11.71
C ALA A 116 -13.00 20.74 10.96
N TYR A 117 -13.17 20.70 9.64
CA TYR A 117 -13.19 21.91 8.81
C TYR A 117 -14.39 22.80 9.11
N TYR A 118 -15.60 22.23 9.18
CA TYR A 118 -16.82 23.02 9.34
C TYR A 118 -17.07 23.51 10.78
N GLN A 119 -16.61 22.78 11.80
CA GLN A 119 -16.77 23.21 13.20
C GLN A 119 -15.71 24.25 13.59
N ASP A 120 -14.42 23.92 13.38
CA ASP A 120 -13.30 24.67 13.96
C ASP A 120 -12.37 25.27 12.89
N GLY A 121 -12.63 25.06 11.59
CA GLY A 121 -11.75 25.54 10.52
C GLY A 121 -10.45 24.76 10.39
N ILE A 122 -10.35 23.57 10.99
CA ILE A 122 -9.12 22.77 11.01
C ILE A 122 -8.99 21.95 9.73
N VAL A 123 -7.85 22.07 9.06
CA VAL A 123 -7.54 21.41 7.77
C VAL A 123 -6.77 20.12 8.03
N LEU A 124 -7.47 19.02 8.35
CA LEU A 124 -6.84 17.74 8.70
C LEU A 124 -6.27 16.94 7.50
N ASP A 125 -6.60 17.32 6.26
CA ASP A 125 -6.00 16.76 5.05
C ASP A 125 -4.64 17.41 4.68
N PHE A 126 -4.12 18.29 5.53
CA PHE A 126 -2.81 18.90 5.36
C PHE A 126 -2.01 18.87 6.67
N TYR A 127 -0.76 18.42 6.62
CA TYR A 127 0.04 18.15 7.82
C TYR A 127 0.13 19.33 8.80
N ARG A 128 0.13 20.59 8.32
CA ARG A 128 0.19 21.77 9.20
C ARG A 128 -1.08 22.01 10.03
N GLY A 129 -2.21 21.43 9.64
CA GLY A 129 -3.46 21.49 10.42
C GLY A 129 -3.41 20.68 11.71
N TRP A 130 -2.37 19.87 11.91
CA TRP A 130 -2.22 18.97 13.05
C TRP A 130 -1.38 19.53 14.20
N ASN A 131 -0.71 20.66 14.02
CA ASN A 131 0.20 21.19 15.05
C ASN A 131 -0.58 21.63 16.30
N MET A 132 -0.17 21.09 17.44
CA MET A 132 -0.84 21.29 18.73
C MET A 132 -0.78 22.71 19.29
N SER A 133 0.08 23.57 18.74
CA SER A 133 0.19 24.96 19.20
C SER A 133 -1.01 25.82 18.77
N TRP A 134 -1.78 25.39 17.77
CA TRP A 134 -2.94 26.13 17.24
C TRP A 134 -4.11 25.24 16.81
N SER A 135 -4.04 23.93 17.03
CA SER A 135 -5.07 22.96 16.66
C SER A 135 -5.24 21.92 17.76
N GLU A 136 -6.42 21.32 17.86
CA GLU A 136 -6.70 20.19 18.76
C GLU A 136 -7.35 19.04 17.98
N PRO A 137 -6.58 18.30 17.14
CA PRO A 137 -7.12 17.25 16.29
C PRO A 137 -7.80 16.11 17.07
N SER A 138 -7.33 15.83 18.29
CA SER A 138 -7.81 14.74 19.17
C SER A 138 -9.33 14.70 19.32
N ARG A 139 -10.00 15.86 19.33
CA ARG A 139 -11.47 16.00 19.48
C ARG A 139 -12.29 15.32 18.39
N TYR A 140 -11.68 14.99 17.26
CA TYR A 140 -12.35 14.40 16.09
C TYR A 140 -12.10 12.90 15.95
N PHE A 141 -11.27 12.32 16.81
CA PHE A 141 -10.87 10.92 16.78
C PHE A 141 -11.25 10.22 18.08
N ALA A 142 -11.10 8.89 18.08
CA ALA A 142 -11.32 8.09 19.26
C ALA A 142 -10.22 8.32 20.31
N GLU A 143 -10.58 8.18 21.58
CA GLU A 143 -9.61 8.17 22.66
C GLU A 143 -8.81 6.86 22.67
N LEU A 144 -7.52 6.90 23.00
CA LEU A 144 -6.69 5.70 23.06
C LEU A 144 -7.24 4.64 24.01
N ALA A 145 -7.83 5.07 25.14
CA ALA A 145 -8.43 4.18 26.13
C ALA A 145 -9.65 3.41 25.62
N SER A 146 -10.32 3.91 24.57
CA SER A 146 -11.49 3.26 23.96
C SER A 146 -11.12 2.13 22.99
N ILE A 147 -9.86 2.06 22.55
CA ILE A 147 -9.40 1.05 21.59
C ILE A 147 -9.11 -0.26 22.32
N ASN A 148 -9.86 -1.31 21.97
CA ASN A 148 -9.66 -2.63 22.55
C ASN A 148 -8.26 -3.17 22.22
N ARG A 149 -7.46 -3.45 23.27
CA ARG A 149 -6.09 -3.97 23.14
C ARG A 149 -6.01 -5.34 22.47
N SER A 150 -7.10 -6.12 22.46
CA SER A 150 -7.17 -7.37 21.71
C SER A 150 -7.16 -7.18 20.19
N LEU A 151 -7.38 -5.96 19.70
CA LEU A 151 -7.39 -5.63 18.26
C LEU A 151 -6.04 -5.10 17.77
N ILE A 152 -5.08 -4.88 18.65
CA ILE A 152 -3.75 -4.37 18.32
C ILE A 152 -2.64 -5.29 18.85
N VAL A 153 -1.47 -5.18 18.23
CA VAL A 153 -0.29 -6.01 18.49
C VAL A 153 0.64 -5.27 19.46
N PRO A 154 1.19 -5.94 20.49
CA PRO A 154 2.19 -5.34 21.36
C PRO A 154 3.42 -4.86 20.58
N CYS A 155 4.00 -3.71 20.96
CA CYS A 155 5.14 -3.12 20.26
C CYS A 155 6.33 -4.08 20.14
N ALA A 156 6.56 -4.94 21.13
CA ALA A 156 7.62 -5.95 21.11
C ALA A 156 7.52 -6.97 19.95
N GLU A 157 6.31 -7.17 19.40
CA GLU A 157 6.05 -8.08 18.27
C GLU A 157 6.01 -7.35 16.91
N THR A 158 6.32 -6.04 16.90
CA THR A 158 6.23 -5.18 15.72
C THR A 158 7.59 -4.65 15.28
N ARG A 159 7.60 -3.88 14.19
CA ARG A 159 8.78 -3.15 13.71
C ARG A 159 9.29 -2.08 14.68
N SER A 160 8.57 -1.80 15.77
CA SER A 160 9.03 -0.96 16.88
C SER A 160 10.38 -1.44 17.47
N THR A 161 10.73 -2.72 17.32
CA THR A 161 12.00 -3.29 17.79
C THR A 161 13.13 -3.23 16.75
N MET A 162 12.90 -2.67 15.55
CA MET A 162 13.91 -2.61 14.50
C MET A 162 14.98 -1.53 14.77
N THR A 163 16.14 -1.95 15.27
CA THR A 163 17.28 -1.05 15.58
C THR A 163 17.61 -0.06 14.46
N ALA A 164 17.78 -0.52 13.22
CA ALA A 164 18.16 0.36 12.12
C ALA A 164 17.13 1.46 11.84
N ALA A 165 15.84 1.16 12.01
CA ALA A 165 14.77 2.15 11.84
C ALA A 165 14.77 3.17 12.99
N ASN A 166 14.96 2.71 14.22
CA ASN A 166 15.00 3.57 15.41
C ASN A 166 16.27 4.43 15.47
N GLU A 167 17.43 3.93 15.02
CA GLU A 167 18.65 4.71 14.91
C GLU A 167 18.50 5.82 13.87
N ASN A 168 17.84 5.49 12.75
CA ASN A 168 17.50 6.45 11.73
C ASN A 168 16.52 7.52 12.24
N TYR A 169 15.47 7.11 12.97
CA TYR A 169 14.53 8.01 13.65
C TYR A 169 15.26 8.98 14.57
N LEU A 170 16.09 8.46 15.49
CA LEU A 170 16.83 9.26 16.46
C LEU A 170 17.79 10.24 15.77
N ARG A 171 18.50 9.79 14.73
CA ARG A 171 19.42 10.63 13.96
C ARG A 171 18.71 11.79 13.25
N ILE A 172 17.50 11.56 12.70
CA ILE A 172 16.76 12.57 11.94
C ILE A 172 16.02 13.54 12.87
N THR A 173 15.41 13.04 13.94
CA THR A 173 14.50 13.84 14.77
C THR A 173 15.15 14.36 16.05
N GLY A 174 16.17 13.68 16.55
CA GLY A 174 16.77 13.96 17.86
C GLY A 174 15.91 13.58 19.06
N ASP A 175 14.73 12.95 18.89
CA ASP A 175 13.85 12.55 19.99
C ASP A 175 14.33 11.24 20.63
N ASP A 176 15.32 11.37 21.52
CA ASP A 176 15.83 10.27 22.34
C ASP A 176 14.79 9.75 23.33
N ALA A 177 13.84 10.57 23.77
CA ALA A 177 12.76 10.15 24.65
C ALA A 177 11.69 9.26 23.96
N GLY A 178 11.77 9.10 22.63
CA GLY A 178 10.88 8.22 21.85
C GLY A 178 11.43 6.81 21.62
N VAL A 179 12.68 6.56 22.00
CA VAL A 179 13.39 5.30 21.80
C VAL A 179 14.23 4.95 23.03
N GLU A 180 14.51 3.67 23.24
CA GLU A 180 15.37 3.21 24.33
C GLU A 180 16.40 2.21 23.84
N ARG A 181 17.58 2.24 24.47
CA ARG A 181 18.61 1.24 24.24
C ARG A 181 18.39 0.08 25.19
N LEU A 182 18.17 -1.10 24.62
CA LEU A 182 17.96 -2.32 25.38
C LEU A 182 19.30 -2.91 25.89
N PRO A 183 19.28 -3.82 26.88
CA PRO A 183 20.51 -4.39 27.46
C PRO A 183 21.43 -5.11 26.47
N ASP A 184 20.89 -5.61 25.36
CA ASP A 184 21.62 -6.26 24.28
C ASP A 184 22.27 -5.25 23.30
N GLY A 185 22.09 -3.95 23.53
CA GLY A 185 22.61 -2.86 22.72
C GLY A 185 21.70 -2.45 21.57
N SER A 186 20.61 -3.19 21.30
CA SER A 186 19.60 -2.82 20.30
C SER A 186 18.83 -1.56 20.69
N LEU A 187 18.19 -0.92 19.71
CA LEU A 187 17.40 0.30 19.93
C LEU A 187 15.94 0.03 19.56
N ALA A 188 15.04 0.22 20.52
CA ALA A 188 13.60 -0.03 20.38
C ALA A 188 12.81 1.28 20.55
N ALA A 189 11.63 1.38 19.95
CA ALA A 189 10.70 2.48 20.21
C ALA A 189 10.02 2.28 21.56
N ILE A 190 9.83 3.37 22.33
CA ILE A 190 9.19 3.31 23.65
C ILE A 190 7.67 3.31 23.48
N CYS A 191 7.01 2.28 23.99
CA CYS A 191 5.56 2.19 24.07
C CYS A 191 5.12 2.14 25.54
N PRO A 192 4.68 3.26 26.15
CA PRO A 192 4.42 3.34 27.59
C PRO A 192 3.35 2.39 28.11
N ASP A 193 2.43 1.96 27.24
CA ASP A 193 1.37 1.00 27.56
C ASP A 193 1.54 -0.35 26.84
N ASP A 194 2.74 -0.65 26.35
CA ASP A 194 3.11 -1.80 25.51
C ASP A 194 2.49 -1.83 24.09
N TYR A 195 1.58 -0.92 23.74
CA TYR A 195 0.84 -0.97 22.47
C TYR A 195 1.01 0.26 21.59
N PHE A 196 1.07 1.44 22.18
CA PHE A 196 1.16 2.70 21.45
C PHE A 196 2.52 3.35 21.63
N TRP A 197 3.18 3.62 20.51
CA TRP A 197 4.26 4.59 20.49
C TRP A 197 3.67 6.00 20.47
N LEU A 198 4.13 6.89 21.35
CA LEU A 198 3.58 8.25 21.48
C LEU A 198 4.56 9.30 20.95
N SER A 199 4.07 10.14 20.04
CA SER A 199 4.80 11.32 19.54
C SER A 199 5.12 12.33 20.67
N PRO A 200 6.17 13.15 20.53
CA PRO A 200 6.60 14.07 21.58
C PRO A 200 5.50 15.03 22.08
N THR A 201 4.62 15.49 21.19
CA THR A 201 3.62 16.52 21.49
C THR A 201 2.48 16.04 22.36
N CYS A 202 2.25 14.73 22.47
CA CYS A 202 1.19 14.17 23.31
C CYS A 202 1.71 13.12 24.32
N ARG A 203 3.03 12.89 24.41
CA ARG A 203 3.61 11.90 25.34
C ARG A 203 3.38 12.23 26.82
N GLN A 204 3.28 13.52 27.17
CA GLN A 204 3.01 13.97 28.54
C GLN A 204 1.53 13.85 28.93
N ASP A 205 0.64 13.85 27.94
CA ASP A 205 -0.80 13.74 28.12
C ASP A 205 -1.39 12.93 26.95
N SER A 206 -1.48 11.61 27.15
CA SER A 206 -1.91 10.66 26.13
C SER A 206 -3.37 10.83 25.72
N THR A 207 -4.17 11.57 26.50
CA THR A 207 -5.57 11.88 26.14
C THR A 207 -5.66 12.82 24.94
N ARG A 208 -4.59 13.56 24.65
CA ARG A 208 -4.49 14.47 23.50
C ARG A 208 -3.92 13.78 22.26
N CYS A 209 -3.49 12.52 22.36
CA CYS A 209 -3.00 11.79 21.20
C CYS A 209 -4.16 11.34 20.31
N VAL A 210 -3.94 11.47 19.00
CA VAL A 210 -4.78 10.90 17.96
C VAL A 210 -4.30 9.49 17.65
N PRO A 211 -5.16 8.46 17.70
CA PRO A 211 -4.79 7.11 17.32
C PRO A 211 -4.52 6.99 15.81
N TYR A 212 -3.33 6.50 15.49
CA TYR A 212 -2.94 5.96 14.20
C TYR A 212 -2.89 4.45 14.26
N VAL A 213 -3.35 3.81 13.19
CA VAL A 213 -3.22 2.37 13.03
C VAL A 213 -2.59 2.03 11.68
N THR A 214 -1.79 0.96 11.68
CA THR A 214 -1.24 0.33 10.47
C THR A 214 -1.35 -1.19 10.56
N GLY A 215 -1.12 -1.90 9.45
CA GLY A 215 -1.19 -3.35 9.37
C GLY A 215 0.17 -4.06 9.40
N GLY A 216 0.11 -5.38 9.21
CA GLY A 216 1.28 -6.25 9.16
C GLY A 216 2.11 -6.19 10.45
N SER A 217 3.42 -5.98 10.31
CA SER A 217 4.32 -5.75 11.45
C SER A 217 4.51 -4.26 11.76
N GLY A 218 3.83 -3.34 11.07
CA GLY A 218 4.05 -1.89 11.21
C GLY A 218 4.38 -1.20 9.89
N TRP A 219 3.53 -1.35 8.87
CA TRP A 219 3.76 -0.72 7.57
C TRP A 219 3.83 0.81 7.66
N GLY A 220 4.88 1.40 7.09
CA GLY A 220 5.10 2.86 7.10
C GLY A 220 5.33 3.48 8.49
N MET A 221 5.49 2.67 9.54
CA MET A 221 5.59 3.18 10.92
C MET A 221 6.81 4.09 11.13
N ASP A 222 7.98 3.69 10.64
CA ASP A 222 9.23 4.45 10.78
C ASP A 222 9.20 5.80 10.04
N ASP A 223 8.52 5.84 8.89
CA ASP A 223 8.25 7.04 8.12
C ASP A 223 7.32 7.99 8.90
N LEU A 224 6.18 7.47 9.40
CA LEU A 224 5.23 8.28 10.15
C LEU A 224 5.83 8.81 11.46
N MET A 225 6.60 8.01 12.20
CA MET A 225 7.29 8.47 13.42
C MET A 225 8.11 9.74 13.15
N GLN A 226 8.90 9.77 12.07
CA GLN A 226 9.67 10.96 11.72
C GLN A 226 8.79 12.16 11.38
N LYS A 227 7.72 11.94 10.61
CA LYS A 227 6.77 12.99 10.20
C LYS A 227 6.07 13.61 11.41
N VAL A 228 5.48 12.80 12.28
CA VAL A 228 4.68 13.31 13.41
C VAL A 228 5.54 14.03 14.42
N THR A 229 6.78 13.57 14.64
CA THR A 229 7.76 14.27 15.48
C THR A 229 8.21 15.59 14.85
N SER A 230 8.47 15.62 13.54
CA SER A 230 9.02 16.81 12.88
C SER A 230 7.99 17.92 12.61
N TYR A 231 6.70 17.57 12.64
CA TYR A 231 5.60 18.48 12.34
C TYR A 231 4.67 18.71 13.52
N ASP A 232 5.10 18.34 14.74
CA ASP A 232 4.37 18.53 15.98
C ASP A 232 2.95 17.94 15.96
N MET A 233 2.78 16.78 15.32
CA MET A 233 1.48 16.11 15.22
C MET A 233 1.25 15.24 16.47
N PRO A 234 0.09 15.33 17.14
CA PRO A 234 -0.20 14.61 18.37
C PRO A 234 -0.66 13.19 18.07
N VAL A 235 0.26 12.29 17.77
CA VAL A 235 -0.07 10.95 17.27
C VAL A 235 0.37 9.86 18.24
N ALA A 236 -0.48 8.84 18.39
CA ALA A 236 -0.15 7.56 19.00
C ALA A 236 -0.24 6.45 17.94
N ILE A 237 0.87 5.76 17.66
CA ILE A 237 0.98 4.75 16.60
C ILE A 237 0.81 3.35 17.20
N ALA A 238 -0.14 2.58 16.66
CA ALA A 238 -0.31 1.16 16.95
C ALA A 238 -0.35 0.31 15.67
N VAL A 239 -0.12 -1.00 15.83
CA VAL A 239 -0.25 -1.99 14.76
C VAL A 239 -1.51 -2.82 15.01
N ALA A 240 -2.41 -2.87 14.05
CA ALA A 240 -3.66 -3.62 14.13
C ALA A 240 -3.41 -5.12 13.90
N ARG A 241 -4.04 -5.98 14.70
CA ARG A 241 -4.12 -7.43 14.43
C ARG A 241 -4.98 -7.72 13.22
N SER A 242 -6.10 -6.99 13.08
CA SER A 242 -6.98 -7.04 11.92
C SER A 242 -7.03 -5.65 11.30
N TRP A 243 -6.20 -5.48 10.28
CA TRP A 243 -6.01 -4.21 9.62
C TRP A 243 -7.27 -3.66 8.93
N SER A 244 -8.07 -4.53 8.29
CA SER A 244 -9.24 -4.11 7.51
C SER A 244 -10.47 -3.71 8.35
N THR A 245 -10.51 -4.03 9.65
CA THR A 245 -11.68 -3.80 10.51
C THR A 245 -11.53 -2.55 11.36
N LEU A 246 -10.37 -2.37 12.00
CA LEU A 246 -10.17 -1.32 12.99
C LEU A 246 -10.40 0.11 12.44
N PRO A 247 -9.95 0.48 11.22
CA PRO A 247 -10.24 1.79 10.64
C PRO A 247 -11.72 2.03 10.33
N ARG A 248 -12.56 1.00 10.26
CA ARG A 248 -14.03 1.10 10.08
C ARG A 248 -14.79 1.22 11.39
N ASP A 249 -14.35 0.50 12.40
CA ASP A 249 -15.04 0.44 13.69
C ASP A 249 -14.71 1.65 14.58
N VAL A 250 -13.52 2.23 14.41
CA VAL A 250 -13.02 3.30 15.27
C VAL A 250 -12.54 4.49 14.44
N ASN A 251 -12.86 5.71 14.89
CA ASN A 251 -12.35 6.95 14.29
C ASN A 251 -10.86 7.10 14.59
N VAL A 252 -10.04 6.49 13.75
CA VAL A 252 -8.58 6.57 13.74
C VAL A 252 -8.15 7.17 12.40
N PHE A 253 -6.93 7.71 12.33
CA PHE A 253 -6.28 7.87 11.03
C PHE A 253 -5.37 6.66 10.78
N PHE A 254 -5.11 6.34 9.52
CA PHE A 254 -4.70 4.97 9.19
C PHE A 254 -3.78 4.93 7.95
N TYR A 255 -2.82 4.02 7.94
CA TYR A 255 -2.00 3.71 6.76
C TYR A 255 -2.89 3.29 5.59
N TRP A 256 -2.61 3.55 4.32
CA TRP A 256 -3.31 2.83 3.25
C TRP A 256 -2.57 2.92 1.93
N TRP A 257 -2.95 2.07 0.97
CA TRP A 257 -2.57 2.20 -0.43
C TRP A 257 -3.78 2.36 -1.35
N VAL A 258 -3.59 3.08 -2.44
CA VAL A 258 -4.59 3.21 -3.52
C VAL A 258 -3.93 2.91 -4.86
N PRO A 259 -4.64 2.29 -5.82
CA PRO A 259 -6.07 1.93 -5.78
C PRO A 259 -6.38 0.60 -5.06
N ASP A 260 -7.42 0.55 -4.22
CA ASP A 260 -7.89 -0.66 -3.51
C ASP A 260 -9.30 -0.42 -2.91
N THR A 261 -10.13 -1.47 -2.77
CA THR A 261 -11.51 -1.32 -2.23
C THR A 261 -11.59 -1.25 -0.72
N THR A 262 -10.56 -1.71 0.01
CA THR A 262 -10.69 -2.06 1.43
C THR A 262 -11.13 -0.90 2.31
N PHE A 263 -11.03 0.36 1.91
CA PHE A 263 -11.58 1.48 2.68
C PHE A 263 -12.40 2.46 1.83
N LEU A 264 -12.86 2.07 0.64
CA LEU A 264 -13.65 2.98 -0.22
C LEU A 264 -14.92 3.47 0.48
N ASP A 265 -15.52 2.66 1.35
CA ASP A 265 -16.69 3.01 2.17
C ASP A 265 -16.42 4.17 3.14
N LEU A 266 -15.15 4.41 3.48
CA LEU A 266 -14.73 5.49 4.38
C LEU A 266 -14.52 6.83 3.66
N ASP A 267 -14.61 6.87 2.32
CA ASP A 267 -14.18 7.98 1.48
C ASP A 267 -12.81 8.51 1.95
N PRO A 268 -11.73 7.70 1.85
CA PRO A 268 -10.48 8.02 2.52
C PRO A 268 -9.85 9.27 1.89
N VAL A 269 -9.41 10.19 2.74
CA VAL A 269 -8.74 11.44 2.34
C VAL A 269 -7.29 11.37 2.81
N GLU A 270 -6.37 11.46 1.84
CA GLU A 270 -4.94 11.46 2.11
C GLU A 270 -4.52 12.73 2.86
N ILE A 271 -3.63 12.59 3.85
CA ILE A 271 -2.97 13.73 4.48
C ILE A 271 -1.78 14.14 3.61
N VAL A 272 -1.80 15.38 3.12
CA VAL A 272 -0.72 15.91 2.29
C VAL A 272 0.46 16.35 3.17
N PHE A 273 1.62 15.73 2.95
CA PHE A 273 2.93 16.12 3.49
C PHE A 273 3.75 16.87 2.43
N PRO A 274 4.93 17.45 2.78
CA PRO A 274 5.79 18.07 1.78
C PRO A 274 6.18 17.10 0.64
N PRO A 275 6.38 17.61 -0.59
CA PRO A 275 6.68 16.79 -1.76
C PRO A 275 7.90 15.89 -1.59
N TYR A 276 7.89 14.72 -2.24
CA TYR A 276 8.96 13.73 -2.17
C TYR A 276 10.33 14.34 -2.50
N ASP A 277 11.29 14.14 -1.59
CA ASP A 277 12.70 14.47 -1.82
C ASP A 277 13.52 13.18 -1.85
N PHE A 278 13.90 12.76 -3.06
CA PHE A 278 14.70 11.56 -3.30
C PHE A 278 16.01 11.52 -2.50
N ARG A 279 16.72 12.65 -2.38
CA ARG A 279 18.01 12.69 -1.68
C ARG A 279 17.82 12.54 -0.18
N ALA A 280 16.80 13.20 0.37
CA ALA A 280 16.41 13.02 1.76
C ALA A 280 16.01 11.56 2.02
N TYR A 281 15.10 11.01 1.21
CA TYR A 281 14.54 9.67 1.41
C TYR A 281 15.58 8.55 1.31
N THR A 282 16.53 8.66 0.39
CA THR A 282 17.63 7.69 0.21
C THR A 282 18.69 7.78 1.31
N SER A 283 18.82 8.94 1.96
CA SER A 283 19.66 9.11 3.14
C SER A 283 18.92 8.86 4.47
N GLY A 284 17.69 8.35 4.41
CA GLY A 284 16.89 7.96 5.58
C GLY A 284 16.04 9.08 6.20
N ASP A 285 16.07 10.30 5.67
CA ASP A 285 15.13 11.36 6.06
C ASP A 285 13.79 11.16 5.34
N LYS A 286 12.79 10.72 6.10
CA LYS A 286 11.48 10.31 5.61
C LYS A 286 10.41 11.38 5.80
N ARG A 287 10.75 12.61 6.16
CA ARG A 287 9.76 13.64 6.52
C ARG A 287 8.85 14.09 5.35
N THR A 288 9.24 13.84 4.11
CA THR A 288 8.43 14.12 2.91
C THR A 288 7.46 12.97 2.58
N VAL A 289 6.52 13.16 1.65
CA VAL A 289 5.73 12.03 1.13
C VAL A 289 6.65 10.97 0.52
N ALA A 290 6.27 9.70 0.61
CA ALA A 290 6.98 8.63 -0.09
C ALA A 290 6.86 8.81 -1.62
N ALA A 291 7.77 8.22 -2.37
CA ALA A 291 7.63 8.14 -3.82
C ALA A 291 6.32 7.41 -4.16
N SER A 292 5.61 7.90 -5.17
CA SER A 292 4.60 7.08 -5.83
C SER A 292 5.28 5.89 -6.50
N THR A 293 4.58 4.77 -6.58
CA THR A 293 5.08 3.56 -7.24
C THR A 293 4.39 3.42 -8.57
N ALA A 294 5.15 3.44 -9.66
CA ALA A 294 4.59 3.12 -10.96
C ALA A 294 4.01 1.71 -10.94
N VAL A 295 2.73 1.59 -11.26
CA VAL A 295 2.10 0.28 -11.45
C VAL A 295 2.49 -0.22 -12.82
N THR A 296 3.12 -1.39 -12.92
CA THR A 296 3.66 -1.92 -14.17
C THR A 296 2.91 -3.15 -14.69
N LYS A 297 3.21 -3.49 -15.93
CA LYS A 297 2.68 -4.64 -16.66
C LYS A 297 3.81 -5.59 -16.93
N LEU A 298 3.59 -6.86 -16.63
CA LEU A 298 4.57 -7.89 -16.82
C LEU A 298 4.06 -8.93 -17.79
N VAL A 299 4.94 -9.41 -18.66
CA VAL A 299 4.66 -10.53 -19.57
C VAL A 299 5.71 -11.61 -19.42
N SER A 300 5.38 -12.84 -19.80
CA SER A 300 6.40 -13.88 -19.97
C SER A 300 7.25 -13.59 -21.21
N GLN A 301 8.49 -14.07 -21.21
CA GLN A 301 9.44 -13.81 -22.30
C GLN A 301 9.00 -14.40 -23.66
N ASP A 302 8.20 -15.46 -23.65
CA ASP A 302 7.73 -16.17 -24.84
C ASP A 302 6.46 -15.56 -25.47
N LEU A 303 5.76 -14.64 -24.79
CA LEU A 303 4.49 -14.08 -25.28
C LEU A 303 4.66 -13.39 -26.64
N VAL A 304 5.80 -12.71 -26.87
CA VAL A 304 6.14 -12.06 -28.16
C VAL A 304 6.10 -13.04 -29.33
N THR A 305 6.43 -14.30 -29.08
CA THR A 305 6.47 -15.34 -30.12
C THR A 305 5.12 -16.04 -30.23
N LEU A 306 4.45 -16.27 -29.11
CA LEU A 306 3.18 -17.01 -29.05
C LEU A 306 1.98 -16.18 -29.53
N ALA A 307 1.91 -14.91 -29.13
CA ALA A 307 0.81 -14.01 -29.45
C ALA A 307 1.31 -12.54 -29.53
N PRO A 308 2.08 -12.18 -30.57
CA PRO A 308 2.70 -10.86 -30.69
C PRO A 308 1.70 -9.70 -30.62
N SER A 309 0.52 -9.84 -31.24
CA SER A 309 -0.53 -8.81 -31.20
C SER A 309 -1.09 -8.62 -29.78
N VAL A 310 -1.16 -9.68 -28.98
CA VAL A 310 -1.58 -9.60 -27.57
C VAL A 310 -0.51 -8.88 -26.76
N GLU A 311 0.78 -9.19 -26.95
CA GLU A 311 1.84 -8.43 -26.29
C GLU A 311 1.80 -6.94 -26.65
N ASP A 312 1.60 -6.63 -27.93
CA ASP A 312 1.47 -5.23 -28.39
C ASP A 312 0.28 -4.54 -27.71
N LEU A 313 -0.87 -5.22 -27.58
CA LEU A 313 -1.99 -4.71 -26.79
C LEU A 313 -1.57 -4.46 -25.33
N VAL A 314 -0.96 -5.44 -24.66
CA VAL A 314 -0.55 -5.29 -23.24
C VAL A 314 0.41 -4.13 -23.10
N ARG A 315 1.42 -3.99 -23.98
CA ARG A 315 2.40 -2.91 -23.95
C ARG A 315 1.75 -1.53 -24.09
N ASN A 316 0.74 -1.41 -24.95
CA ASN A 316 0.06 -0.16 -25.25
C ASN A 316 -1.16 0.13 -24.35
N LEU A 317 -1.67 -0.86 -23.59
CA LEU A 317 -2.75 -0.66 -22.63
C LEU A 317 -2.38 0.42 -21.62
N ARG A 318 -3.20 1.47 -21.52
CA ARG A 318 -3.08 2.50 -20.49
C ARG A 318 -4.45 2.74 -19.89
N LEU A 319 -4.52 2.77 -18.57
CA LEU A 319 -5.71 3.11 -17.80
C LEU A 319 -5.40 4.37 -16.97
N GLY A 320 -6.38 5.23 -16.78
CA GLY A 320 -6.28 6.31 -15.80
C GLY A 320 -6.54 5.77 -14.40
N ARG A 321 -5.88 6.34 -13.38
CA ARG A 321 -6.16 6.00 -11.97
C ARG A 321 -7.64 6.17 -11.63
N ASN A 322 -8.27 7.20 -12.18
CA ASN A 322 -9.68 7.48 -11.94
C ASN A 322 -10.58 6.38 -12.54
N ASP A 323 -10.22 5.81 -13.69
CA ASP A 323 -11.00 4.73 -14.30
C ASP A 323 -10.94 3.47 -13.43
N VAL A 324 -9.76 3.14 -12.90
CA VAL A 324 -9.58 2.02 -11.96
C VAL A 324 -10.35 2.26 -10.67
N MET A 325 -10.28 3.47 -10.10
CA MET A 325 -11.05 3.82 -8.89
C MET A 325 -12.56 3.81 -9.13
N ASN A 326 -13.02 4.21 -10.31
CA ASN A 326 -14.43 4.16 -10.68
C ASN A 326 -14.92 2.72 -10.81
N MET A 327 -14.14 1.82 -11.43
CA MET A 327 -14.49 0.39 -11.47
C MET A 327 -14.53 -0.23 -10.07
N LEU A 328 -13.55 0.08 -9.22
CA LEU A 328 -13.53 -0.41 -7.83
C LEU A 328 -14.76 0.07 -7.04
N LYS A 329 -15.18 1.31 -7.28
CA LYS A 329 -16.39 1.88 -6.68
C LYS A 329 -17.65 1.24 -7.24
N ASP A 330 -17.78 1.10 -8.56
CA ASP A 330 -18.91 0.42 -9.19
C ASP A 330 -19.08 -0.99 -8.64
N MET A 331 -17.98 -1.74 -8.52
CA MET A 331 -17.98 -3.07 -7.91
C MET A 331 -18.49 -3.06 -6.46
N GLN A 332 -18.06 -2.09 -5.65
CA GLN A 332 -18.52 -1.97 -4.27
C GLN A 332 -20.00 -1.59 -4.17
N ASP A 333 -20.46 -0.68 -5.03
CA ASP A 333 -21.84 -0.15 -5.01
C ASP A 333 -22.85 -1.16 -5.58
N SER A 334 -22.48 -1.90 -6.64
CA SER A 334 -23.34 -2.90 -7.31
C SER A 334 -23.31 -4.27 -6.62
N GLY A 335 -22.17 -4.66 -6.05
CA GLY A 335 -21.91 -6.04 -5.62
C GLY A 335 -21.68 -7.02 -6.79
N ASP A 336 -21.48 -6.51 -8.00
CA ASP A 336 -21.25 -7.31 -9.20
C ASP A 336 -19.85 -7.95 -9.22
N SER A 337 -19.67 -8.96 -10.09
CA SER A 337 -18.39 -9.62 -10.28
C SER A 337 -17.37 -8.73 -10.99
N TYR A 338 -16.07 -9.02 -10.80
CA TYR A 338 -14.99 -8.32 -11.53
C TYR A 338 -15.18 -8.32 -13.05
N GLU A 339 -15.66 -9.42 -13.61
CA GLU A 339 -15.94 -9.55 -15.05
C GLU A 339 -17.08 -8.63 -15.49
N THR A 340 -18.17 -8.57 -14.72
CA THR A 340 -19.33 -7.72 -15.03
C THR A 340 -18.96 -6.24 -15.01
N VAL A 341 -18.25 -5.80 -13.98
CA VAL A 341 -17.78 -4.42 -13.84
C VAL A 341 -16.78 -4.06 -14.94
N ALA A 342 -15.87 -4.98 -15.28
CA ALA A 342 -14.95 -4.77 -16.40
C ALA A 342 -15.70 -4.64 -17.74
N CYS A 343 -16.76 -5.42 -17.96
CA CYS A 343 -17.62 -5.29 -19.14
C CYS A 343 -18.32 -3.92 -19.23
N HIS A 344 -18.77 -3.34 -18.11
CA HIS A 344 -19.37 -2.00 -18.10
C HIS A 344 -18.43 -0.97 -18.74
N LEU A 345 -17.15 -0.97 -18.34
CA LEU A 345 -16.16 -0.03 -18.86
C LEU A 345 -15.86 -0.25 -20.35
N VAL A 346 -15.75 -1.50 -20.82
CA VAL A 346 -15.50 -1.78 -22.25
C VAL A 346 -16.61 -1.21 -23.12
N ASN A 347 -17.86 -1.36 -22.68
CA ASN A 347 -19.02 -0.86 -23.42
C ASN A 347 -19.09 0.67 -23.45
N ASP A 348 -18.75 1.33 -22.34
CA ASP A 348 -18.74 2.79 -22.25
C ASP A 348 -17.67 3.45 -23.15
N VAL A 349 -16.55 2.76 -23.41
CA VAL A 349 -15.47 3.25 -24.28
C VAL A 349 -15.79 3.08 -25.78
N GLN A 350 -16.76 2.23 -26.13
CA GLN A 350 -17.19 2.01 -27.52
C GLN A 350 -18.28 2.98 -28.00
N THR A 351 -18.90 3.74 -27.10
CA THR A 351 -19.85 4.83 -27.42
C THR A 351 -19.14 6.17 -27.52
#